data_AF-A0A2E3ZQG8-F1
#
_entry.id   AF-A0A2E3ZQG8-F1
#
_cell.length_a   1.000
_cell.length_b   1.000
_cell.length_c   1.000
_cell.angle_alpha   90.00
_cell.angle_beta   90.00
_cell.angle_gamma   90.00
#
_symmetry.space_group_name_H-M   'P 1'
#
loop_
_entity.id
_entity.type
_entity.pdbx_description
1 polymer ?
#
loop_
_entity_poly.entity_id
_entity_poly.type
_entity_poly.pdbx_seq_one_letter_code
_entity_poly.pdbx_strand_id
1 'polypeptide(L)' 'MSPLAKKIKKSLEINAEQFHDIVDQHMDIPWQEFLRAWGELRAAEILKRDDAGGYFIKIKQK' A
#
# COMPACT_ATOMS: atom_id res chain seq x y z
N MET A 1 11.61 -2.02 3.45
CA MET A 1 10.36 -1.33 3.81
C MET A 1 10.66 -0.14 4.69
N SER A 2 10.65 1.04 4.08
CA SER A 2 10.59 2.35 4.74
C SER A 2 9.41 2.45 5.72
N PRO A 3 9.44 3.41 6.68
CA PRO A 3 8.33 3.62 7.61
C PRO A 3 6.99 3.85 6.90
N LEU A 4 6.98 4.62 5.80
CA LEU A 4 5.80 4.84 4.98
C LEU A 4 5.31 3.55 4.32
N ALA A 5 6.20 2.75 3.73
CA ALA A 5 5.82 1.46 3.14
C ALA A 5 5.19 0.51 4.18
N LYS A 6 5.71 0.50 5.42
CA LYS A 6 5.13 -0.27 6.53
C LYS A 6 3.75 0.26 6.93
N LYS A 7 3.55 1.58 6.93
CA LYS A 7 2.25 2.22 7.23
C LYS A 7 1.20 1.84 6.18
N ILE A 8 1.52 2.02 4.89
CA ILE A 8 0.63 1.63 3.78
C ILE A 8 0.35 0.12 3.84
N LYS A 9 1.38 -0.72 4.02
CA LYS A 9 1.20 -2.17 4.19
C LYS A 9 0.18 -2.51 5.27
N LYS A 10 0.28 -1.89 6.45
CA LYS A 10 -0.64 -2.14 7.55
C LYS A 10 -2.08 -1.73 7.20
N SER A 11 -2.26 -0.65 6.45
CA SER A 11 -3.58 -0.24 5.96
C SER A 11 -4.19 -1.29 5.02
N LEU A 12 -3.39 -1.73 4.04
CA LEU A 12 -3.79 -2.75 3.04
C LEU A 12 -3.96 -4.16 3.61
N GLU A 13 -3.42 -4.43 4.80
CA GLU A 13 -3.67 -5.65 5.57
C GLU A 13 -5.03 -5.65 6.26
N ILE A 14 -5.62 -4.47 6.48
CA ILE A 14 -6.92 -4.28 7.14
C ILE A 14 -8.02 -4.20 6.09
N ASN A 15 -7.88 -3.31 5.09
CA ASN A 15 -8.89 -3.07 4.06
C ASN A 15 -8.27 -3.02 2.66
N ALA A 16 -9.08 -3.35 1.65
CA ALA A 16 -8.70 -3.09 0.27
C ALA A 16 -8.90 -1.59 -0.07
N GLU A 17 -7.93 -0.96 -0.73
CA GLU A 17 -7.97 0.48 -1.01
C GLU A 17 -7.55 0.79 -2.46
N GLN A 18 -8.21 1.78 -3.09
CA GLN A 18 -7.78 2.24 -4.41
C GLN A 18 -6.45 2.99 -4.31
N PHE A 19 -5.64 2.95 -5.37
CA PHE A 19 -4.36 3.66 -5.36
C PHE A 19 -4.52 5.16 -5.14
N HIS A 20 -5.55 5.79 -5.73
CA HIS A 20 -5.81 7.21 -5.52
C HIS A 20 -6.18 7.51 -4.06
N ASP A 21 -6.94 6.64 -3.40
CA ASP A 21 -7.29 6.82 -1.97
C ASP A 21 -6.04 6.75 -1.09
N ILE A 22 -5.12 5.82 -1.39
CA ILE A 22 -3.84 5.70 -0.68
C ILE A 22 -2.99 6.96 -0.90
N VAL A 23 -2.98 7.52 -2.11
CA VAL A 23 -2.28 8.78 -2.41
C VAL A 23 -2.90 9.93 -1.63
N ASP A 24 -4.23 10.05 -1.63
CA ASP A 24 -4.98 11.12 -0.98
C ASP A 24 -4.73 11.13 0.54
N GLN A 25 -4.59 9.96 1.17
CA GLN A 25 -4.25 9.82 2.60
C GLN A 25 -2.81 10.25 2.95
N HIS A 26 -1.96 10.44 1.95
CA HIS A 26 -0.53 10.72 2.09
C HIS A 26 -0.10 11.97 1.30
N MET A 27 -1.04 12.89 1.04
CA MET A 27 -0.79 14.16 0.32
C MET A 27 0.20 15.10 1.02
N ASP A 28 0.45 14.90 2.32
CA ASP A 28 1.45 15.62 3.11
C ASP A 28 2.89 15.13 2.86
N ILE A 29 3.06 13.98 2.18
CA ILE A 29 4.36 13.38 1.91
C ILE A 29 4.88 13.81 0.53
N PRO A 30 6.17 14.13 0.38
CA PRO A 30 6.77 14.35 -0.94
C PRO A 30 6.52 13.19 -1.90
N TRP A 31 6.06 13.49 -3.11
CA TRP A 31 5.65 12.49 -4.09
C TRP A 31 6.72 11.42 -4.39
N GLN A 32 7.99 11.82 -4.45
CA GLN A 32 9.10 10.90 -4.67
C GLN A 32 9.27 9.89 -3.52
N GLU A 33 9.04 10.31 -2.28
CA GLU A 33 9.11 9.44 -1.11
C GLU A 33 7.93 8.46 -1.11
N PHE A 34 6.73 8.93 -1.44
CA PHE A 34 5.56 8.07 -1.62
C PHE A 34 5.82 7.00 -2.70
N LEU A 35 6.28 7.41 -3.89
CA LEU A 35 6.58 6.49 -4.99
C LEU A 35 7.67 5.46 -4.61
N ARG A 36 8.67 5.86 -3.82
CA ARG A 36 9.68 4.95 -3.30
C ARG A 36 9.05 3.90 -2.40
N ALA A 37 8.23 4.32 -1.44
CA ALA A 37 7.52 3.42 -0.52
C ALA A 37 6.58 2.46 -1.27
N TRP A 38 5.84 2.96 -2.25
CA TRP A 38 4.99 2.15 -3.12
C TRP A 38 5.80 1.14 -3.94
N GLY A 39 6.94 1.56 -4.49
CA GLY A 39 7.88 0.68 -5.20
C GLY A 39 8.37 -0.48 -4.34
N GLU A 40 8.66 -0.23 -3.06
CA GLU A 40 9.05 -1.28 -2.10
C GLU A 40 7.94 -2.31 -1.88
N LEU A 41 6.66 -1.90 -1.85
CA LEU A 41 5.51 -2.81 -1.73
C LEU A 41 5.34 -3.68 -2.99
N ARG A 42 5.50 -3.09 -4.17
CA ARG A 42 5.46 -3.85 -5.43
C ARG A 42 6.61 -4.85 -5.54
N ALA A 43 7.82 -4.44 -5.17
CA ALA A 43 9.01 -5.29 -5.21
C ALA A 43 8.92 -6.49 -4.24
N ALA A 44 8.08 -6.39 -3.20
CA ALA A 44 7.83 -7.49 -2.29
C ALA A 44 6.82 -8.52 -2.83
N GLU A 45 6.17 -8.26 -3.97
CA GLU A 45 5.19 -9.15 -4.61
C GLU A 45 4.03 -9.60 -3.70
N ILE A 46 3.70 -8.79 -2.68
CA ILE A 46 2.66 -9.08 -1.68
C ILE A 46 1.30 -8.46 -2.00
N LEU A 47 1.27 -7.52 -2.94
CA LEU A 47 0.07 -6.79 -3.31
C LEU A 47 -0.85 -7.67 -4.18
N LYS A 48 -2.12 -7.73 -3.78
CA LYS A 48 -3.21 -8.32 -4.57
C LYS A 48 -4.22 -7.24 -4.93
N ARG A 49 -5.11 -7.54 -5.87
CA ARG A 49 -6.25 -6.70 -6.20
C ARG A 49 -7.54 -7.47 -6.03
N ASP A 50 -8.57 -6.81 -5.51
CA ASP A 50 -9.92 -7.34 -5.47
C ASP A 50 -10.66 -7.07 -6.79
N ASP A 51 -11.92 -7.50 -6.86
CA ASP A 51 -12.76 -7.34 -8.05
C ASP A 51 -13.14 -5.87 -8.34
N ALA A 52 -13.03 -4.99 -7.33
CA ALA A 52 -13.23 -3.55 -7.47
C ALA A 52 -11.93 -2.82 -7.89
N GLY A 53 -10.80 -3.54 -8.02
CA GLY A 53 -9.50 -2.98 -8.35
C GLY A 53 -8.72 -2.40 -7.17
N GLY A 54 -9.26 -2.52 -5.95
CA GLY A 54 -8.62 -2.10 -4.71
C GLY A 54 -7.43 -3.01 -4.37
N TYR A 55 -6.32 -2.42 -3.94
CA TYR A 55 -5.15 -3.17 -3.49
C TYR A 55 -5.37 -3.70 -2.08
N PHE A 56 -4.95 -4.92 -1.82
CA PHE A 56 -4.95 -5.50 -0.47
C PHE A 56 -3.77 -6.45 -0.28
N ILE A 57 -3.45 -6.74 0.99
CA ILE A 57 -2.39 -7.67 1.38
C ILE A 57 -3.00 -8.76 2.25
N LYS A 58 -2.99 -10.01 1.77
CA LYS A 58 -3.53 -11.14 2.52
C LYS A 58 -2.56 -11.51 3.65
N ILE A 59 -2.97 -11.30 4.89
CA ILE A 59 -2.26 -11.83 6.06
C ILE A 59 -2.42 -13.36 6.04
N LYS A 60 -1.31 -14.10 6.06
CA LYS A 60 -1.38 -15.53 6.38
C LYS A 60 -1.78 -15.62 7.86
N GLN A 61 -3.03 -16.00 8.13
CA GLN A 61 -3.41 -16.42 9.49
C GLN A 61 -2.48 -17.58 9.87
N LYS A 62 -1.70 -17.38 10.94
CA LYS A 62 -0.92 -18.45 11.58
C LYS A 62 -1.83 -19.29 12.45
#